data_AF-A0AAD5UD39-F1
#
_entry.id   AF-A0AAD5UD39-F1
#
_cell.length_a   1.000
_cell.length_b   1.000
_cell.length_c   1.000
_cell.angle_alpha   90.00
_cell.angle_beta   90.00
_cell.angle_gamma   90.00
#
_symmetry.space_group_name_H-M   'P 1'
#
loop_
_entity.id
_entity.type
_entity.pdbx_description
1 polymer ?
#
loop_
_entity_poly.entity_id
_entity_poly.type
_entity_poly.pdbx_seq_one_letter_code
_entity_poly.pdbx_strand_id
1 'polypeptide(L)'
;MSIHPENGLEHDRSSGIVVTNYFECNISELPKTRKNGLRRAIIVRTVGLHCQEVSAELDLLKITKYDYPGFDAVYQKIGNSETKSSAEQSRKYLIFNTDAVVAEYSVEYSLESDTEKSISQLERLLLDIAFSNRISHANMPAIVQELSAKIKQTVSII
;
A
#
# COMPACT_ATOMS: atom_id res chain seq x y z
N MET A 1 16.19 38.69 -37.86
CA MET A 1 15.41 39.68 -37.09
C MET A 1 13.98 39.15 -37.06
N SER A 2 13.56 38.53 -35.96
CA SER A 2 12.85 39.21 -34.85
C SER A 2 11.34 39.26 -35.18
N ILE A 3 10.37 38.84 -34.38
CA ILE A 3 10.24 38.26 -33.02
C ILE A 3 8.86 37.57 -33.01
N HIS A 4 8.69 36.51 -32.22
CA HIS A 4 7.38 35.99 -31.80
C HIS A 4 6.51 37.08 -31.15
N PRO A 5 5.19 36.88 -31.16
CA PRO A 5 4.50 36.83 -29.88
C PRO A 5 3.76 35.51 -29.68
N GLU A 6 3.85 35.06 -28.43
CA GLU A 6 3.09 33.99 -27.80
C GLU A 6 1.58 34.28 -27.84
N ASN A 7 0.76 33.23 -27.97
CA ASN A 7 -0.32 32.89 -27.02
C ASN A 7 -1.34 31.93 -27.65
N GLY A 8 -1.73 30.93 -26.87
CA GLY A 8 -3.10 30.42 -26.90
C GLY A 8 -3.26 28.97 -27.29
N LEU A 9 -3.04 28.08 -26.30
CA LEU A 9 -3.83 26.90 -25.94
C LEU A 9 -2.89 25.73 -25.59
N GLU A 10 -2.35 25.78 -24.38
CA GLU A 10 -1.99 24.55 -23.68
C GLU A 10 -3.28 23.72 -23.57
N HIS A 11 -3.41 22.72 -24.43
CA HIS A 11 -4.44 21.71 -24.32
C HIS A 11 -4.23 20.97 -22.99
N ASP A 12 -4.97 21.43 -21.99
CA ASP A 12 -5.49 20.75 -20.81
C ASP A 12 -4.96 19.30 -20.68
N ARG A 13 -3.77 19.17 -20.09
CA ARG A 13 -3.08 17.89 -19.82
C ARG A 13 -3.74 17.16 -18.64
N SER A 14 -5.04 16.91 -18.70
CA SER A 14 -5.69 16.06 -17.71
C SER A 14 -5.48 14.58 -18.10
N SER A 15 -4.24 14.10 -18.01
CA SER A 15 -3.98 12.66 -17.85
C SER A 15 -4.57 12.28 -16.50
N GLY A 16 -5.55 11.38 -16.47
CA GLY A 16 -6.34 11.04 -15.28
C GLY A 16 -5.53 10.57 -14.06
N ILE A 17 -6.23 10.21 -12.99
CA ILE A 17 -5.60 9.72 -11.76
C ILE A 17 -5.30 8.23 -11.90
N VAL A 18 -4.04 7.85 -11.64
CA VAL A 18 -3.63 6.44 -11.62
C VAL A 18 -3.77 5.88 -10.22
N VAL A 19 -4.51 4.77 -10.07
CA VAL A 19 -4.71 4.06 -8.80
C VAL A 19 -4.58 2.55 -8.95
N THR A 20 -4.33 1.84 -7.85
CA THR A 20 -4.23 0.38 -7.83
C THR A 20 -5.15 -0.19 -6.75
N ASN A 21 -5.59 -1.44 -6.93
CA ASN A 21 -6.31 -2.19 -5.88
C ASN A 21 -5.38 -3.04 -5.00
N TYR A 22 -4.07 -2.83 -5.10
CA TYR A 22 -3.05 -3.54 -4.34
C TYR A 22 -1.99 -2.55 -3.86
N PHE A 23 -1.31 -2.89 -2.77
CA PHE A 23 -0.15 -2.14 -2.30
C PHE A 23 1.09 -2.56 -3.10
N GLU A 24 1.70 -1.61 -3.79
CA GLU A 24 2.94 -1.84 -4.50
C GLU A 24 4.11 -1.79 -3.50
N CYS A 25 4.56 -2.99 -3.10
CA CYS A 25 5.69 -3.15 -2.19
C CYS A 25 7.02 -3.34 -2.92
N ASN A 26 7.06 -3.20 -4.25
CA ASN A 26 8.27 -3.46 -5.03
C ASN A 26 9.31 -2.35 -4.82
N ILE A 27 10.44 -2.73 -4.22
CA ILE A 27 11.53 -1.86 -3.77
C ILE A 27 12.42 -1.41 -4.95
N SER A 28 12.27 -2.00 -6.14
CA SER A 28 13.16 -1.81 -7.29
C SER A 28 13.08 -0.41 -7.92
N GLU A 29 11.93 0.25 -7.87
CA GLU A 29 11.72 1.59 -8.45
C GLU A 29 11.92 2.72 -7.43
N LEU A 30 12.06 2.38 -6.15
CA LEU A 30 12.30 3.37 -5.11
C LEU A 30 13.78 3.76 -5.07
N PRO A 31 14.09 5.07 -4.97
CA PRO A 31 15.45 5.53 -4.72
C PRO A 31 16.05 4.77 -3.53
N LYS A 32 17.30 4.29 -3.65
CA LYS A 32 17.97 3.48 -2.61
C LYS A 32 17.93 4.13 -1.21
N THR A 33 17.74 5.45 -1.11
CA THR A 33 17.59 6.24 0.12
C THR A 33 16.24 6.10 0.82
N ARG A 34 15.22 5.52 0.18
CA ARG A 34 13.87 5.32 0.76
C ARG A 34 13.54 3.86 1.07
N LYS A 35 14.53 2.96 1.02
CA LYS A 35 14.31 1.55 1.38
C LYS A 35 13.80 1.40 2.83
N ASN A 36 14.21 2.31 3.71
CA ASN A 36 14.00 2.24 5.16
C ASN A 36 13.14 3.41 5.70
N GLY A 37 12.25 3.96 4.87
CA GLY A 37 11.42 5.12 5.23
C GLY A 37 9.98 4.75 5.58
N LEU A 38 9.39 5.49 6.52
CA LEU A 38 7.94 5.56 6.70
C LEU A 38 7.30 6.02 5.38
N ARG A 39 6.31 5.27 4.91
CA ARG A 39 5.59 5.49 3.66
C ARG A 39 4.17 5.92 3.96
N ARG A 40 3.54 6.57 3.00
CA ARG A 40 2.14 6.99 3.08
C ARG A 40 1.40 6.52 1.84
N ALA A 41 0.26 5.87 2.03
CA ALA A 41 -0.69 5.52 0.99
C ALA A 41 -2.01 6.27 1.25
N ILE A 42 -2.69 6.66 0.17
CA ILE A 42 -4.03 7.21 0.23
C ILE A 42 -4.98 6.16 -0.33
N ILE A 43 -5.93 5.72 0.49
CA ILE A 43 -7.00 4.84 0.06
C ILE A 43 -8.13 5.71 -0.44
N VAL A 44 -8.50 5.50 -1.69
CA VAL A 44 -9.60 6.20 -2.33
C VAL A 44 -10.80 5.27 -2.49
N ARG A 45 -11.97 5.82 -2.26
CA ARG A 45 -13.25 5.22 -2.64
C ARG A 45 -13.67 5.78 -3.99
N THR A 46 -14.15 4.90 -4.86
CA THR A 46 -14.73 5.30 -6.13
C THR A 46 -16.20 4.91 -6.17
N VAL A 47 -17.05 5.75 -6.76
CA VAL A 47 -18.51 5.52 -6.81
C VAL A 47 -18.97 5.48 -8.26
N GLY A 48 -19.61 4.37 -8.65
CA GLY A 48 -20.32 4.29 -9.94
C GLY A 48 -19.44 4.39 -11.20
N LEU A 49 -18.16 4.01 -11.13
CA LEU A 49 -17.27 4.07 -12.29
C LEU A 49 -17.69 3.07 -13.38
N HIS A 50 -17.91 3.58 -14.59
CA HIS A 50 -17.96 2.75 -15.79
C HIS A 50 -16.53 2.51 -16.31
N CYS A 51 -16.05 1.28 -16.17
CA CYS A 51 -14.67 0.92 -16.48
C CYS A 51 -14.56 0.04 -17.74
N GLN A 52 -13.54 0.28 -18.57
CA GLN A 52 -13.17 -0.59 -19.70
C GLN A 52 -11.82 -1.26 -19.46
N GLU A 53 -11.72 -2.56 -19.77
CA GLU A 53 -10.45 -3.28 -19.77
C GLU A 53 -9.63 -2.91 -21.01
N VAL A 54 -8.33 -2.64 -20.82
CA VAL A 54 -7.38 -2.36 -21.91
C VAL A 54 -6.21 -3.34 -21.87
N SER A 55 -5.55 -3.53 -23.02
CA SER A 55 -4.40 -4.43 -23.14
C SER A 55 -3.28 -4.01 -22.18
N ALA A 56 -2.57 -4.98 -21.60
CA ALA A 56 -1.42 -4.77 -20.73
C ALA A 56 -0.21 -4.15 -21.46
N GLU A 57 -0.18 -4.20 -22.79
CA GLU A 57 0.90 -3.61 -23.61
C GLU A 57 0.77 -2.10 -23.77
N LEU A 58 -0.40 -1.53 -23.49
CA LEU A 58 -0.64 -0.10 -23.58
C LEU A 58 -0.02 0.63 -22.39
N ASP A 59 0.60 1.79 -22.65
CA ASP A 59 1.06 2.67 -21.59
C ASP A 59 -0.12 3.51 -21.09
N LEU A 60 -0.63 3.22 -19.89
CA LEU A 60 -1.75 3.95 -19.28
C LEU A 60 -1.51 5.47 -19.26
N LEU A 61 -0.26 5.93 -19.10
CA LEU A 61 0.04 7.37 -19.03
C LEU A 61 -0.16 8.09 -20.36
N LYS A 62 -0.23 7.35 -21.47
CA LYS A 62 -0.48 7.90 -22.81
C LYS A 62 -1.96 7.87 -23.20
N ILE A 63 -2.79 7.17 -22.43
CA ILE A 63 -4.22 7.08 -22.70
C ILE A 63 -4.91 8.37 -22.22
N THR A 64 -5.78 8.89 -23.06
CA THR A 64 -6.60 10.07 -22.77
C THR A 64 -8.07 9.72 -22.70
N LYS A 65 -8.87 10.62 -22.13
CA LYS A 65 -10.33 10.50 -22.09
C LYS A 65 -10.97 10.39 -23.48
N TYR A 66 -10.30 10.87 -24.53
CA TYR A 66 -10.81 10.86 -25.90
C TYR A 66 -10.67 9.50 -26.58
N ASP A 67 -9.74 8.66 -26.11
CA ASP A 67 -9.52 7.31 -26.65
C ASP A 67 -10.64 6.35 -26.22
N TYR A 68 -11.29 6.63 -25.09
CA TYR A 68 -12.35 5.81 -24.50
C TYR A 68 -13.57 6.67 -24.11
N PRO A 69 -14.29 7.23 -25.10
CA PRO A 69 -15.45 8.07 -24.83
C PRO A 69 -16.57 7.27 -24.16
N GLY A 70 -17.18 7.85 -23.13
CA GLY A 70 -18.29 7.22 -22.39
C GLY A 70 -17.88 6.30 -21.25
N PHE A 71 -16.57 6.13 -21.01
CA PHE A 71 -16.04 5.45 -19.83
C PHE A 71 -15.43 6.44 -18.84
N ASP A 72 -15.66 6.21 -17.55
CA ASP A 72 -15.09 7.03 -16.48
C ASP A 72 -13.65 6.64 -16.17
N ALA A 73 -13.28 5.39 -16.47
CA ALA A 73 -11.96 4.84 -16.23
C ALA A 73 -11.61 3.70 -17.19
N VAL A 74 -10.30 3.45 -17.32
CA VAL A 74 -9.78 2.22 -17.93
C VAL A 74 -8.94 1.45 -16.92
N TYR A 75 -8.84 0.13 -17.09
CA TYR A 75 -8.01 -0.70 -16.22
C TYR A 75 -7.21 -1.76 -16.99
N GLN A 76 -6.06 -2.09 -16.42
CA GLN A 76 -5.21 -3.20 -16.84
C GLN A 76 -5.13 -4.23 -15.72
N LYS A 77 -5.14 -5.50 -16.10
CA LYS A 77 -4.84 -6.62 -15.19
C LYS A 77 -3.33 -6.75 -15.06
N ILE A 78 -2.84 -6.86 -13.83
CA ILE A 78 -1.43 -7.05 -13.52
C ILE A 78 -1.20 -8.51 -13.12
N GLY A 79 -0.42 -9.23 -13.93
CA GLY A 79 -0.06 -10.63 -13.72
C GLY A 79 -1.02 -11.65 -14.35
N ASN A 80 -0.47 -12.81 -14.74
CA ASN A 80 -1.17 -13.90 -15.45
C ASN A 80 -1.89 -14.88 -14.51
N SER A 81 -2.60 -14.38 -13.50
CA SER A 81 -3.32 -15.26 -12.58
C SER A 81 -4.77 -15.47 -13.07
N GLU A 82 -4.95 -16.34 -14.06
CA GLU A 82 -6.28 -16.73 -14.56
C GLU A 82 -7.12 -17.50 -13.51
N THR A 83 -6.48 -17.97 -12.44
CA THR A 83 -7.10 -18.78 -11.38
C THR A 83 -7.70 -17.98 -10.21
N LYS A 84 -7.52 -16.65 -10.18
CA LYS A 84 -8.07 -15.81 -9.10
C LYS A 84 -9.47 -15.34 -9.45
N SER A 85 -10.31 -15.17 -8.43
CA SER A 85 -11.60 -14.52 -8.63
C SER A 85 -11.38 -13.09 -9.17
N SER A 86 -12.34 -12.57 -9.95
CA SER A 86 -12.24 -11.23 -10.55
C SER A 86 -11.94 -10.13 -9.50
N ALA A 87 -12.40 -10.30 -8.25
CA ALA A 87 -12.16 -9.36 -7.17
C ALA A 87 -10.71 -9.39 -6.62
N GLU A 88 -10.03 -10.53 -6.72
CA GLU A 88 -8.68 -10.74 -6.17
C GLU A 88 -7.56 -10.47 -7.18
N GLN A 89 -7.92 -10.15 -8.41
CA GLN A 89 -6.94 -9.86 -9.45
C GLN A 89 -6.37 -8.45 -9.26
N SER A 90 -5.04 -8.36 -9.24
CA SER A 90 -4.33 -7.08 -9.19
C SER A 90 -4.62 -6.28 -10.46
N ARG A 91 -5.00 -5.01 -10.28
CA ARG A 91 -5.39 -4.11 -11.35
C ARG A 91 -4.81 -2.73 -11.13
N LYS A 92 -4.45 -2.10 -12.24
CA LYS A 92 -4.05 -0.70 -12.32
C LYS A 92 -5.12 0.05 -13.11
N TYR A 93 -5.62 1.13 -12.55
CA TYR A 93 -6.71 1.93 -13.10
C TYR A 93 -6.17 3.30 -13.48
N LEU A 94 -6.70 3.85 -14.57
CA LEU A 94 -6.58 5.26 -14.93
C LEU A 94 -7.99 5.84 -14.94
N ILE A 95 -8.26 6.77 -14.03
CA ILE A 95 -9.58 7.36 -13.83
C ILE A 95 -9.59 8.76 -14.46
N PHE A 96 -10.46 8.95 -15.45
CA PHE A 96 -10.63 10.26 -16.12
C PHE A 96 -11.60 11.15 -15.35
N ASN A 97 -12.64 10.57 -14.76
CA ASN A 97 -13.64 11.29 -13.97
C ASN A 97 -13.19 11.40 -12.51
N THR A 98 -12.50 12.49 -12.17
CA THR A 98 -11.95 12.68 -10.81
C THR A 98 -13.01 12.98 -9.76
N ASP A 99 -14.19 13.48 -10.17
CA ASP A 99 -15.30 13.77 -9.26
C ASP A 99 -15.90 12.50 -8.65
N ALA A 100 -15.70 11.35 -9.31
CA ALA A 100 -16.10 10.04 -8.80
C ALA A 100 -15.11 9.45 -7.78
N VAL A 101 -14.01 10.15 -7.46
CA VAL A 101 -12.94 9.69 -6.56
C VAL A 101 -12.95 10.49 -5.26
N VAL A 102 -13.10 9.80 -4.13
CA VAL A 102 -13.08 10.39 -2.80
C VAL A 102 -11.97 9.76 -1.98
N ALA A 103 -11.06 10.57 -1.46
CA ALA A 103 -10.05 10.08 -0.52
C ALA A 103 -10.72 9.69 0.82
N GLU A 104 -10.53 8.45 1.26
CA GLU A 104 -11.19 7.92 2.45
C GLU A 104 -10.22 7.74 3.62
N TYR A 105 -9.03 7.18 3.35
CA TYR A 105 -8.03 6.94 4.39
C TYR A 105 -6.65 7.40 3.96
N SER A 106 -5.87 7.80 4.95
CA SER A 106 -4.44 8.06 4.81
C SER A 106 -3.70 7.08 5.72
N VAL A 107 -3.02 6.12 5.11
CA VAL A 107 -2.32 5.04 5.83
C VAL A 107 -0.83 5.32 5.81
N GLU A 108 -0.22 5.40 6.98
CA GLU A 108 1.23 5.41 7.11
C GLU A 108 1.73 4.00 7.43
N TYR A 109 2.74 3.53 6.70
CA TYR A 109 3.24 2.16 6.83
C TYR A 109 4.75 2.11 6.59
N SER A 110 5.43 1.16 7.24
CA SER A 110 6.82 0.81 6.97
C SER A 110 6.86 -0.65 6.51
N LEU A 111 7.73 -0.95 5.53
CA LEU A 111 7.97 -2.34 5.11
C LEU A 111 9.02 -3.03 6.01
N GLU A 112 9.72 -2.26 6.85
CA GLU A 112 10.64 -2.81 7.85
C GLU A 112 9.85 -3.21 9.09
N SER A 113 9.59 -4.51 9.24
CA SER A 113 9.33 -5.10 10.54
C SER A 113 10.68 -5.40 11.21
N ASP A 114 11.44 -4.34 11.53
CA ASP A 114 12.64 -4.52 12.36
C ASP A 114 12.29 -5.00 13.79
N THR A 115 11.00 -5.17 14.08
CA THR A 115 10.50 -5.94 15.21
C THR A 115 11.16 -7.31 15.35
N GLU A 116 11.57 -8.02 14.29
CA GLU A 116 12.26 -9.31 14.51
C GLU A 116 13.71 -9.17 15.00
N LYS A 117 14.37 -8.02 14.77
CA LYS A 117 15.75 -7.78 15.20
C LYS A 117 15.85 -6.93 16.46
N SER A 118 14.82 -6.14 16.78
CA SER A 118 14.80 -5.25 17.95
C SER A 118 13.95 -5.75 19.12
N ILE A 119 13.13 -6.79 18.93
CA ILE A 119 12.35 -7.40 20.01
C ILE A 119 13.26 -8.36 20.78
N SER A 120 13.57 -7.99 22.02
CA SER A 120 14.21 -8.90 22.96
C SER A 120 13.35 -10.17 23.12
N GLN A 121 13.95 -11.32 23.46
CA GLN A 121 13.20 -12.57 23.70
C GLN A 121 12.01 -12.37 24.66
N LEU A 122 12.13 -11.42 25.58
CA LEU A 122 11.09 -11.02 26.52
C LEU A 122 9.91 -10.32 25.84
N GLU A 123 10.16 -9.36 24.95
CA GLU A 123 9.11 -8.66 24.21
C GLU A 123 8.40 -9.60 23.23
N ARG A 124 9.12 -10.57 22.63
CA ARG A 124 8.53 -11.59 21.75
C ARG A 124 7.58 -12.47 22.54
N LEU A 125 8.00 -12.88 23.73
CA LEU A 125 7.18 -13.65 24.66
C LEU A 125 5.95 -12.85 25.15
N LEU A 126 6.09 -11.54 25.42
CA LEU A 126 4.97 -10.69 25.82
C LEU A 126 3.94 -10.53 24.70
N LEU A 127 4.39 -10.42 23.45
CA LEU A 127 3.50 -10.43 22.29
C LEU A 127 2.82 -11.79 22.12
N ASP A 128 3.57 -12.89 22.24
CA ASP A 128 3.00 -14.24 22.18
C ASP A 128 1.94 -14.46 23.29
N ILE A 129 2.16 -13.89 24.48
CA ILE A 129 1.18 -13.92 25.58
C ILE A 129 -0.05 -13.05 25.25
N ALA A 130 0.16 -11.85 24.69
CA ALA A 130 -0.93 -10.93 24.33
C ALA A 130 -1.80 -11.45 23.17
N PHE A 131 -1.21 -12.19 22.23
CA PHE A 131 -1.90 -12.78 21.08
C PHE A 131 -2.39 -14.21 21.32
N SER A 132 -1.96 -14.87 22.39
CA SER A 132 -2.46 -16.19 22.75
C SER A 132 -3.81 -16.09 23.46
N ASN A 133 -4.89 -16.17 22.67
CA ASN A 133 -6.27 -16.37 23.14
C ASN A 133 -6.47 -17.66 23.99
N ARG A 134 -5.41 -18.44 24.25
CA ARG A 134 -5.45 -19.72 24.97
C ARG A 134 -4.78 -19.72 26.35
N ILE A 135 -4.09 -18.65 26.74
CA ILE A 135 -3.60 -18.54 28.13
C ILE A 135 -4.77 -18.03 28.97
N SER A 136 -5.44 -18.94 29.68
CA SER A 136 -6.37 -18.56 30.75
C SER A 136 -5.67 -17.51 31.64
N HIS A 137 -6.25 -16.31 31.73
CA HIS A 137 -5.73 -15.17 32.49
C HIS A 137 -5.39 -15.51 33.96
N ALA A 138 -5.82 -16.66 34.47
CA ALA A 138 -5.47 -17.19 35.79
C ALA A 138 -3.98 -17.56 35.96
N ASN A 139 -3.26 -17.96 34.89
CA ASN A 139 -1.87 -18.45 35.00
C ASN A 139 -0.82 -17.37 34.74
N MET A 140 -1.23 -16.18 34.30
CA MET A 140 -0.34 -15.07 33.95
C MET A 140 0.54 -14.59 35.13
N PRO A 141 0.03 -14.48 36.39
CA PRO A 141 0.86 -14.07 37.53
C PRO A 141 2.00 -15.04 37.85
N ALA A 142 1.77 -16.36 37.71
CA ALA A 142 2.79 -17.38 37.98
C ALA A 142 3.92 -17.33 36.94
N ILE A 143 3.58 -17.16 35.67
CA ILE A 143 4.54 -17.02 34.57
C ILE A 143 5.41 -15.76 34.77
N VAL A 144 4.80 -14.63 35.15
CA VAL A 144 5.53 -13.38 35.43
C VAL A 144 6.47 -13.52 36.64
N GLN A 145 6.05 -14.22 37.70
CA GLN A 145 6.91 -14.48 38.86
C GLN A 145 8.11 -15.37 38.52
N GLU A 146 7.90 -16.44 37.76
CA GLU A 146 8.98 -17.35 37.33
C GLU A 146 9.99 -16.63 36.42
N LEU A 147 9.52 -15.77 35.51
CA LEU A 147 10.37 -14.95 34.65
C LEU A 147 11.16 -13.90 35.44
N SER A 148 10.53 -13.23 36.42
CA SER A 148 11.21 -12.28 37.29
C SER A 148 12.33 -12.95 38.09
N ALA A 149 12.11 -14.17 38.57
CA ALA A 149 13.14 -14.95 39.27
C ALA A 149 14.32 -15.31 38.35
N LYS A 150 14.05 -15.74 37.12
CA LYS A 150 15.09 -16.06 36.12
C LYS A 150 15.92 -14.84 35.72
N ILE A 151 15.29 -13.68 35.51
CA ILE A 151 15.99 -12.44 35.17
C ILE A 151 16.91 -12.00 36.32
N LYS A 152 16.46 -12.11 37.58
CA LYS A 152 17.30 -11.78 38.75
C LYS A 152 18.52 -12.71 38.87
N GLN A 153 18.36 -14.00 38.57
CA GLN A 153 19.49 -14.94 38.54
C GLN A 153 20.53 -14.60 37.47
N THR A 154 20.11 -14.14 36.29
CA THR A 154 21.04 -13.76 35.21
C THR A 154 21.82 -12.49 35.53
N VAL A 155 21.22 -11.54 36.25
CA VAL A 155 21.88 -10.29 36.67
C VAL A 155 22.86 -10.50 37.84
N SER A 156 22.68 -11.53 38.66
CA SER A 156 23.59 -11.86 39.77
C SER A 156 24.88 -12.59 39.38
N ILE A 157 25.11 -12.86 38.09
CA ILE A 157 26.31 -13.57 37.58
C ILE A 157 27.32 -12.59 36.94
N ILE A 158 27.06 -11.28 37.00
CA ILE A 158 27.99 -10.20 36.64
C ILE A 158 28.39 -9.46 37.92
#